data_AF-A0A959J1D3-F1
#
_entry.id   AF-A0A959J1D3-F1
#
_cell.length_a   1.000
_cell.length_b   1.000
_cell.length_c   1.000
_cell.angle_alpha   90.00
_cell.angle_beta   90.00
_cell.angle_gamma   90.00
#
_symmetry.space_group_name_H-M   'P 1'
#
loop_
_entity.id
_entity.type
_entity.pdbx_description
1 polymer ?
#
loop_
_entity_poly.entity_id
_entity_poly.type
_entity_poly.pdbx_seq_one_letter_code
_entity_poly.pdbx_strand_id
1 'polypeptide(L)'
;MKIKWTILAILMLPMLSVNAQKELKGKWEGTITFGGYDKKEGDKFEMQLDIKGKLVTGYTYIYKNNAEVIIRKFSGRIFEDRSFYLEELPDAQASKDKEPGQESTLRKYQFVFTRSVFDSTLEGHWQDITNDPFSQSRGRGRIYLHKADKSKA
;
A
#
# COMPACT_ATOMS: atom_id res chain seq x y z
N MET A 1 -35.96 -46.76 -10.35
CA MET A 1 -35.72 -45.70 -9.34
C MET A 1 -34.38 -45.05 -9.66
N LYS A 2 -34.35 -43.94 -10.42
CA LYS A 2 -33.11 -43.30 -10.91
C LYS A 2 -32.80 -42.11 -10.00
N ILE A 3 -31.96 -42.33 -9.00
CA ILE A 3 -31.46 -41.25 -8.12
C ILE A 3 -30.59 -40.34 -8.98
N LYS A 4 -31.08 -39.11 -9.12
CA LYS A 4 -30.57 -38.04 -9.96
C LYS A 4 -29.15 -37.67 -9.50
N TRP A 5 -28.18 -37.87 -10.39
CA TRP A 5 -26.76 -37.49 -10.28
C TRP A 5 -26.52 -35.96 -10.25
N THR A 6 -27.51 -35.15 -9.87
CA THR A 6 -27.48 -33.68 -10.03
C THR A 6 -26.86 -32.95 -8.84
N ILE A 7 -26.55 -33.63 -7.74
CA ILE A 7 -26.04 -32.98 -6.51
C ILE A 7 -24.50 -32.82 -6.53
N LEU A 8 -23.78 -33.59 -7.36
CA LEU A 8 -22.31 -33.58 -7.34
C LEU A 8 -21.66 -32.37 -8.05
N ALA A 9 -22.40 -31.65 -8.89
CA ALA A 9 -21.86 -30.52 -9.64
C ALA A 9 -21.76 -29.21 -8.83
N ILE A 10 -22.45 -29.10 -7.69
CA ILE A 10 -22.51 -27.86 -6.90
C ILE A 10 -21.33 -27.74 -5.92
N LEU A 11 -20.64 -28.85 -5.61
CA LEU A 11 -19.54 -28.85 -4.62
C LEU A 11 -18.16 -28.44 -5.19
N MET A 12 -18.02 -28.26 -6.49
CA MET A 12 -16.72 -27.97 -7.15
C MET A 12 -16.42 -26.46 -7.32
N LEU A 13 -17.32 -25.57 -6.90
CA LEU A 13 -17.20 -24.12 -7.13
C LEU A 13 -16.26 -23.30 -6.21
N PRO A 14 -15.68 -23.78 -5.08
CA PRO A 14 -14.84 -22.88 -4.25
C PRO A 14 -13.34 -22.85 -4.61
N MET A 15 -12.84 -23.53 -5.63
CA MET A 15 -11.37 -23.60 -5.87
C MET A 15 -10.76 -22.44 -6.68
N LEU A 16 -11.56 -21.53 -7.25
CA LEU A 16 -11.06 -20.46 -8.13
C LEU A 16 -10.53 -19.21 -7.40
N SER A 17 -10.64 -19.14 -6.07
CA SER A 17 -10.37 -17.90 -5.31
C SER A 17 -8.88 -17.64 -4.98
N VAL A 18 -7.96 -18.55 -5.32
CA VAL A 18 -6.57 -18.48 -4.82
C VAL A 18 -5.64 -17.61 -5.69
N ASN A 19 -5.98 -17.33 -6.95
CA ASN A 19 -5.07 -16.60 -7.85
C ASN A 19 -5.14 -15.07 -7.77
N ALA A 20 -6.10 -14.48 -7.06
CA ALA A 20 -6.24 -13.02 -6.95
C ALA A 20 -5.16 -12.36 -6.06
N GLN A 21 -4.62 -13.09 -5.06
CA GLN A 21 -3.64 -12.53 -4.12
C GLN A 21 -2.22 -12.41 -4.70
N LYS A 22 -1.92 -13.11 -5.81
CA LYS A 22 -0.59 -13.07 -6.44
C LYS A 22 -0.25 -11.73 -7.09
N GLU A 23 -1.25 -10.93 -7.48
CA GLU A 23 -1.01 -9.67 -8.19
C GLU A 23 -0.72 -8.49 -7.27
N LEU A 24 -1.30 -8.45 -6.07
CA LEU A 24 -1.09 -7.34 -5.14
C LEU A 24 0.32 -7.37 -4.51
N LYS A 25 0.86 -8.56 -4.25
CA LYS A 25 2.23 -8.76 -3.70
C LYS A 25 3.31 -8.26 -4.66
N GLY A 26 4.35 -7.59 -4.15
CA GLY A 26 5.51 -7.15 -4.93
C GLY A 26 5.76 -5.64 -4.85
N LYS A 27 6.59 -5.15 -5.77
CA LYS A 27 6.98 -3.74 -5.85
C LYS A 27 5.92 -2.89 -6.56
N TRP A 28 5.71 -1.70 -6.02
CA TRP A 28 4.84 -0.66 -6.51
C TRP A 28 5.61 0.65 -6.50
N GLU A 29 5.39 1.50 -7.50
CA GLU A 29 6.13 2.75 -7.65
C GLU A 29 5.22 3.85 -8.19
N GLY A 30 5.55 5.10 -7.91
CA GLY A 30 4.75 6.25 -8.30
C GLY A 30 5.09 7.48 -7.45
N THR A 31 4.08 8.17 -6.94
CA THR A 31 4.25 9.48 -6.29
C THR A 31 3.51 9.61 -4.97
N ILE A 32 4.07 10.43 -4.08
CA ILE A 32 3.48 10.86 -2.82
C ILE A 32 3.49 12.39 -2.74
N THR A 33 2.36 13.01 -2.42
CA THR A 33 2.29 14.47 -2.29
C THR A 33 2.43 14.91 -0.83
N PHE A 34 3.12 16.03 -0.60
CA PHE A 34 3.23 16.67 0.72
C PHE A 34 2.61 18.06 0.69
N GLY A 35 1.90 18.44 1.77
CA GLY A 35 1.26 19.75 1.91
C GLY A 35 -0.23 19.78 1.52
N GLY A 36 -0.94 18.66 1.59
CA GLY A 36 -2.39 18.59 1.37
C GLY A 36 -2.80 17.84 0.10
N TYR A 37 -4.12 17.74 -0.11
CA TYR A 37 -4.71 16.98 -1.20
C TYR A 37 -4.70 17.71 -2.55
N ASP A 38 -4.53 19.03 -2.55
CA ASP A 38 -4.60 19.89 -3.74
C ASP A 38 -3.24 20.05 -4.45
N LYS A 39 -2.17 19.52 -3.85
CA LYS A 39 -0.82 19.52 -4.43
C LYS A 39 -0.77 18.59 -5.65
N LYS A 40 -0.25 19.11 -6.76
CA LYS A 40 -0.08 18.38 -8.02
C LYS A 40 1.31 17.75 -8.18
N GLU A 41 2.31 18.30 -7.49
CA GLU A 41 3.68 17.79 -7.50
C GLU A 41 3.90 16.87 -6.31
N GLY A 42 4.50 15.71 -6.56
CA GLY A 42 4.79 14.69 -5.55
C GLY A 42 6.22 14.18 -5.67
N ASP A 43 6.76 13.76 -4.53
CA ASP A 43 8.04 13.07 -4.46
C ASP A 43 7.89 11.65 -4.99
N LYS A 44 8.98 11.06 -5.50
CA LYS A 44 8.96 9.66 -5.93
C LYS A 44 8.75 8.77 -4.70
N PHE A 45 7.84 7.82 -4.85
CA PHE A 45 7.42 6.91 -3.79
C PHE A 45 7.41 5.48 -4.29
N GLU A 46 7.97 4.57 -3.50
CA GLU A 46 7.92 3.13 -3.76
C GLU A 46 7.39 2.37 -2.54
N MET A 47 6.69 1.28 -2.80
CA MET A 47 6.20 0.36 -1.78
C MET A 47 6.50 -1.08 -2.17
N GLN A 48 7.12 -1.82 -1.27
CA GLN A 48 7.28 -3.26 -1.37
C GLN A 48 6.22 -3.95 -0.50
N LEU A 49 5.25 -4.62 -1.11
CA LEU A 49 4.17 -5.33 -0.40
C LEU A 49 4.47 -6.83 -0.26
N ASP A 50 4.31 -7.38 0.94
CA ASP A 50 4.14 -8.80 1.21
C ASP A 50 2.74 -9.07 1.80
N ILE A 51 2.14 -10.19 1.41
CA ILE A 51 0.74 -10.50 1.72
C ILE A 51 0.64 -11.93 2.22
N LYS A 52 0.02 -12.10 3.39
CA LYS A 52 -0.28 -13.40 4.00
C LYS A 52 -1.73 -13.41 4.49
N GLY A 53 -2.64 -13.95 3.68
CA GLY A 53 -4.07 -13.87 3.96
C GLY A 53 -4.56 -12.41 3.92
N LYS A 54 -5.16 -11.93 5.02
CA LYS A 54 -5.59 -10.52 5.16
C LYS A 54 -4.49 -9.60 5.68
N LEU A 55 -3.36 -10.13 6.14
CA LEU A 55 -2.23 -9.35 6.66
C LEU A 55 -1.38 -8.80 5.51
N VAL A 56 -1.06 -7.51 5.57
CA VAL A 56 -0.18 -6.81 4.63
C VAL A 56 0.99 -6.21 5.41
N THR A 57 2.21 -6.49 4.97
CA THR A 57 3.44 -5.96 5.56
C THR A 57 4.40 -5.49 4.47
N GLY A 58 5.41 -4.70 4.82
CA GLY A 58 6.38 -4.27 3.83
C GLY A 58 7.20 -3.05 4.22
N TYR A 59 7.74 -2.40 3.19
CA TYR A 59 8.56 -1.20 3.32
C TYR A 59 8.12 -0.12 2.33
N THR A 60 8.12 1.14 2.78
CA THR A 60 7.96 2.33 1.95
C THR A 60 9.30 3.03 1.74
N TYR A 61 9.48 3.63 0.57
CA TYR A 61 10.68 4.39 0.20
C TYR A 61 10.25 5.73 -0.37
N ILE A 62 10.68 6.83 0.26
CA ILE A 62 10.44 8.19 -0.24
C ILE A 62 11.77 8.77 -0.72
N TYR A 63 11.79 9.24 -1.97
CA TYR A 63 12.96 9.82 -2.60
C TYR A 63 12.78 11.33 -2.75
N LYS A 64 13.72 12.13 -2.22
CA LYS A 64 13.80 13.58 -2.47
C LYS A 64 15.02 13.85 -3.33
N ASN A 65 14.88 14.67 -4.37
CA ASN A 65 15.96 14.99 -5.31
C ASN A 65 16.69 13.75 -5.86
N ASN A 66 15.94 12.68 -6.15
CA ASN A 66 16.45 11.37 -6.62
C ASN A 66 17.38 10.62 -5.64
N ALA A 67 17.56 11.08 -4.40
CA ALA A 67 18.19 10.33 -3.33
C ALA A 67 17.12 9.65 -2.46
N GLU A 68 17.39 8.44 -1.99
CA GLU A 68 16.53 7.75 -1.03
C GLU A 68 16.65 8.42 0.35
N VAL A 69 15.54 8.88 0.91
CA VAL A 69 15.57 9.71 2.13
C VAL A 69 14.94 9.01 3.32
N ILE A 70 13.84 8.28 3.10
CA ILE A 70 13.04 7.72 4.19
C ILE A 70 12.62 6.30 3.84
N ILE A 71 13.11 5.34 4.64
CA ILE A 71 12.65 3.95 4.63
C ILE A 71 11.81 3.72 5.88
N ARG A 72 10.61 3.17 5.72
CA ARG A 72 9.76 2.80 6.86
C ARG A 72 9.15 1.43 6.64
N LYS A 73 9.19 0.61 7.68
CA LYS A 73 8.43 -0.63 7.74
C LYS A 73 6.97 -0.30 8.06
N PHE A 74 6.04 -1.05 7.50
CA PHE A 74 4.62 -0.92 7.84
C PHE A 74 3.96 -2.28 8.04
N SER A 75 2.79 -2.25 8.67
CA SER A 75 1.88 -3.38 8.81
C SER A 75 0.44 -2.91 8.68
N GLY A 76 -0.44 -3.81 8.27
CA GLY A 76 -1.86 -3.50 8.14
C GLY A 76 -2.65 -4.64 7.57
N ARG A 77 -3.80 -4.33 6.96
CA ARG A 77 -4.70 -5.34 6.43
C ARG A 77 -5.39 -4.93 5.14
N ILE A 78 -5.72 -5.93 4.35
CA ILE A 78 -6.63 -5.82 3.20
C ILE A 78 -8.05 -6.22 3.60
N PHE A 79 -9.02 -5.48 3.07
CA PHE A 79 -10.45 -5.68 3.22
C PHE A 79 -11.04 -6.32 1.96
N GLU A 80 -12.27 -6.83 2.06
CA GLU A 80 -12.94 -7.59 0.99
C GLU A 80 -13.35 -6.70 -0.19
N ASP A 81 -13.48 -5.40 0.03
CA ASP A 81 -13.72 -4.38 -0.99
C ASP A 81 -12.46 -3.96 -1.77
N ARG A 82 -11.32 -4.63 -1.51
CA ARG A 82 -9.99 -4.32 -2.04
C ARG A 82 -9.41 -2.99 -1.54
N SER A 83 -9.97 -2.41 -0.48
CA SER A 83 -9.30 -1.36 0.27
C SER A 83 -8.25 -1.97 1.22
N PHE A 84 -7.22 -1.21 1.57
CA PHE A 84 -6.28 -1.58 2.63
C PHE A 84 -5.98 -0.39 3.51
N TYR A 85 -5.75 -0.73 4.78
CA TYR A 85 -5.28 0.18 5.80
C TYR A 85 -3.92 -0.28 6.29
N LEU A 86 -2.93 0.61 6.26
CA LEU A 86 -1.55 0.33 6.66
C LEU A 86 -1.08 1.41 7.64
N GLU A 87 -0.23 1.04 8.58
CA GLU A 87 0.43 1.96 9.50
C GLU A 87 1.94 1.70 9.49
N GLU A 88 2.72 2.77 9.42
CA GLU A 88 4.15 2.70 9.66
C GLU A 88 4.40 2.21 11.08
N LEU A 89 5.30 1.24 11.19
CA LEU A 89 5.76 0.77 12.47
C LEU A 89 6.83 1.73 13.00
N PRO A 90 6.84 2.00 14.32
CA PRO A 90 7.98 2.62 14.97
C PRO A 90 9.18 1.67 14.84
N ASP A 91 10.04 1.88 13.85
CA ASP A 91 11.26 1.09 13.66
C ASP A 91 12.51 1.96 13.87
N ALA A 92 13.52 1.38 14.52
CA ALA A 92 14.73 2.03 15.04
C ALA A 92 15.75 2.47 13.95
N GLN A 93 15.41 2.24 12.69
CA GLN A 93 16.28 2.45 11.52
C GLN A 93 15.86 3.66 10.68
N ALA A 94 15.28 4.68 11.34
CA ALA A 94 15.20 6.00 10.74
C ALA A 94 16.62 6.40 10.32
N SER A 95 16.80 6.65 9.03
CA SER A 95 18.00 7.09 8.30
C SER A 95 19.15 7.51 9.23
N LYS A 96 20.31 6.81 9.15
CA LYS A 96 21.49 7.07 10.00
C LYS A 96 22.00 8.53 9.97
N ASP A 97 21.51 9.35 9.03
CA ASP A 97 21.89 10.73 8.82
C ASP A 97 20.72 11.72 8.98
N LYS A 98 19.86 11.55 10.00
CA LYS A 98 18.84 12.56 10.29
C LYS A 98 19.47 13.79 10.97
N GLU A 99 19.47 14.92 10.27
CA GLU A 99 19.57 16.24 10.91
C GLU A 99 18.42 16.40 11.93
N PRO A 100 18.69 17.02 13.09
CA PRO A 100 17.66 17.28 14.11
C PRO A 100 16.62 18.26 13.55
N GLY A 101 15.45 17.75 13.15
CA GLY A 101 14.32 18.54 12.65
C GLY A 101 13.45 17.87 11.58
N GLN A 102 13.86 16.73 11.02
CA GLN A 102 13.21 16.16 9.84
C GLN A 102 12.25 14.99 10.15
N GLU A 103 10.94 15.29 10.04
CA GLU A 103 9.75 14.41 10.03
C GLU A 103 9.87 13.13 10.88
N SER A 104 9.51 13.25 12.17
CA SER A 104 9.45 12.11 13.09
C SER A 104 8.06 11.47 13.22
N THR A 105 7.03 12.01 12.57
CA THR A 105 5.67 11.48 12.70
C THR A 105 5.50 10.24 11.84
N LEU A 106 4.95 9.18 12.44
CA LEU A 106 4.57 7.97 11.71
C LEU A 106 3.36 8.24 10.84
N ARG A 107 3.28 7.58 9.70
CA ARG A 107 2.16 7.72 8.76
C ARG A 107 1.24 6.52 8.79
N LYS A 108 -0.04 6.79 8.53
CA LYS A 108 -1.03 5.78 8.13
C LYS A 108 -1.44 6.00 6.69
N TYR A 109 -1.77 4.90 6.03
CA TYR A 109 -2.12 4.85 4.63
C TYR A 109 -3.47 4.18 4.43
N GLN A 110 -4.25 4.73 3.51
CA GLN A 110 -5.52 4.17 3.05
C GLN A 110 -5.50 4.12 1.54
N PHE A 111 -5.69 2.94 0.99
CA PHE A 111 -5.58 2.70 -0.44
C PHE A 111 -6.75 1.86 -0.95
N VAL A 112 -6.97 1.95 -2.25
CA VAL A 112 -7.84 1.06 -3.03
C VAL A 112 -6.99 0.42 -4.12
N PHE A 113 -7.07 -0.91 -4.22
CA PHE A 113 -6.46 -1.66 -5.32
C PHE A 113 -7.42 -1.77 -6.50
N THR A 114 -7.01 -1.22 -7.62
CA THR A 114 -7.72 -1.35 -8.89
C THR A 114 -6.92 -2.27 -9.81
N ARG A 115 -7.50 -3.43 -10.12
CA ARG A 115 -6.94 -4.37 -11.10
C ARG A 115 -7.47 -4.02 -12.48
N SER A 116 -6.57 -3.91 -13.46
CA SER A 116 -6.92 -3.86 -14.88
C SER A 116 -6.01 -4.78 -15.69
N VAL A 117 -6.47 -5.14 -16.90
CA VAL A 117 -5.73 -5.99 -17.85
C VAL A 117 -4.47 -5.28 -18.36
N PHE A 118 -4.49 -3.95 -18.40
CA PHE A 118 -3.41 -3.13 -18.93
C PHE A 118 -2.46 -2.64 -17.84
N ASP A 119 -3.00 -2.16 -16.72
CA ASP A 119 -2.22 -1.66 -15.61
C ASP A 119 -3.00 -1.83 -14.30
N SER A 120 -2.30 -2.12 -13.22
CA SER A 120 -2.88 -2.24 -11.90
C SER A 120 -2.40 -1.07 -11.04
N THR A 121 -3.31 -0.47 -10.27
CA THR A 121 -3.01 0.74 -9.47
C THR A 121 -3.30 0.54 -7.98
N LEU A 122 -2.53 1.25 -7.15
CA LEU A 122 -2.86 1.54 -5.75
C LEU A 122 -3.02 3.05 -5.61
N GLU A 123 -4.25 3.46 -5.34
CA GLU A 123 -4.60 4.87 -5.20
C GLU A 123 -5.10 5.14 -3.80
N GLY A 124 -4.64 6.23 -3.20
CA GLY A 124 -4.92 6.43 -1.80
C GLY A 124 -4.41 7.73 -1.20
N HIS A 125 -4.43 7.74 0.12
CA HIS A 125 -4.06 8.86 0.94
C HIS A 125 -3.14 8.42 2.06
N TRP A 126 -2.25 9.32 2.45
CA TRP A 126 -1.49 9.18 3.68
C TRP A 126 -1.85 10.31 4.63
N GLN A 127 -1.71 10.05 5.92
CA GLN A 127 -1.89 11.03 6.98
C GLN A 127 -0.95 10.72 8.13
N ASP A 128 -0.56 11.75 8.87
CA ASP A 128 0.12 11.58 10.14
C ASP A 128 -0.75 10.83 11.15
N ILE A 129 -0.09 9.96 11.90
CA ILE A 129 -0.57 9.36 13.14
C ILE A 129 -0.29 10.38 14.25
N THR A 130 -1.36 11.02 14.73
CA THR A 130 -1.33 12.05 15.77
C THR A 130 -2.53 11.89 16.69
N ASN A 131 -2.38 12.35 17.93
CA ASN A 131 -3.45 12.40 18.92
C ASN A 131 -4.41 13.58 18.67
N ASP A 132 -4.01 14.58 17.88
CA ASP A 132 -4.85 15.69 17.48
C ASP A 132 -5.22 15.59 15.98
N PRO A 133 -6.39 15.01 15.64
CA PRO A 133 -6.80 14.82 14.26
C PRO A 133 -7.15 16.13 13.54
N PHE A 134 -7.40 17.22 14.28
CA PHE A 134 -7.81 18.53 13.75
C PHE A 134 -6.67 19.56 13.71
N SER A 135 -5.46 19.19 14.14
CA SER A 135 -4.30 20.07 14.05
C SER A 135 -4.07 20.53 12.61
N GLN A 136 -3.83 21.83 12.45
CA GLN A 136 -3.46 22.43 11.16
C GLN A 136 -2.07 22.00 10.69
N SER A 137 -1.21 21.53 11.60
CA SER A 137 0.14 21.04 11.27
C SER A 137 0.16 19.56 10.83
N ARG A 138 -1.00 18.91 10.77
CA ARG A 138 -1.11 17.49 10.44
C ARG A 138 -0.75 17.23 8.98
N GLY A 139 0.29 16.44 8.76
CA GLY A 139 0.70 15.95 7.46
C GLY A 139 -0.38 15.09 6.82
N ARG A 140 -0.65 15.35 5.55
CA ARG A 140 -1.53 14.54 4.70
C ARG A 140 -1.24 14.78 3.23
N GLY A 141 -1.60 13.80 2.41
CA GLY A 141 -1.49 13.93 0.97
C GLY A 141 -2.07 12.72 0.24
N ARG A 142 -1.84 12.71 -1.07
CA ARG A 142 -2.29 11.66 -1.99
C ARG A 142 -1.12 10.78 -2.37
N ILE A 143 -1.44 9.54 -2.70
CA ILE A 143 -0.49 8.57 -3.25
C ILE A 143 -1.14 7.94 -4.47
N TYR A 144 -0.35 7.84 -5.53
CA TYR A 144 -0.69 7.12 -6.74
C TYR A 144 0.46 6.19 -7.09
N LEU A 145 0.18 4.89 -7.19
CA LEU A 145 1.17 3.87 -7.53
C LEU A 145 0.66 2.98 -8.66
N HIS A 146 1.56 2.60 -9.56
CA HIS A 146 1.37 1.52 -10.52
C HIS A 146 2.26 0.33 -10.14
N LYS A 147 1.93 -0.84 -10.68
CA LYS A 147 2.75 -2.04 -10.45
C LYS A 147 4.09 -1.85 -11.15
N ALA A 148 5.20 -2.01 -10.43
CA ALA A 148 6.50 -1.99 -11.09
C ALA A 148 6.60 -3.20 -12.04
N ASP A 149 6.91 -2.93 -13.31
CA ASP A 149 7.06 -3.98 -14.31
C ASP A 149 8.14 -4.98 -13.88
N LYS A 150 7.87 -6.28 -14.07
CA LYS A 150 8.86 -7.34 -13.84
C LYS A 150 10.02 -7.29 -14.85
N SER A 151 10.00 -6.37 -15.82
CA SER A 151 11.05 -6.24 -16.84
C SER A 151 12.23 -5.41 -16.31
N LYS A 152 13.05 -6.04 -15.47
CA LYS A 152 14.52 -5.85 -15.33
C LYS A 152 14.97 -6.61 -14.08
N ALA A 153 15.07 -7.92 -14.22
CA ALA A 153 15.93 -8.78 -13.42
C ALA A 153 16.65 -9.72 -14.39
#